data_AF-A0A9Q3YTU7-F1
#
_entry.id   AF-A0A9Q3YTU7-F1
#
_cell.length_a   1.000
_cell.length_b   1.000
_cell.length_c   1.000
_cell.angle_alpha   90.00
_cell.angle_beta   90.00
_cell.angle_gamma   90.00
#
_symmetry.space_group_name_H-M   'P 1'
#
loop_
_entity.id
_entity.type
_entity.pdbx_description
1 polymer ?
#
loop_
_entity_poly.entity_id
_entity_poly.type
_entity_poly.pdbx_seq_one_letter_code
_entity_poly.pdbx_strand_id
1 'polypeptide(L)' 'MENLQVLRNRLIEKILTTKNVVFLEAIDKIFSSTQIEEKEIELSDVQMKMLRVAEEDIKYGRVISEEELDKLDEEWMK' A
#
# COMPACT_ATOMS: atom_id res chain seq x y z
N MET A 1 5.20 32.94 -9.29
CA MET A 1 4.70 31.61 -8.88
C MET A 1 5.03 31.44 -7.42
N GLU A 2 4.04 31.28 -6.55
CA GLU A 2 4.31 31.03 -5.14
C GLU A 2 5.09 29.71 -5.04
N ASN A 3 6.32 29.74 -4.53
CA ASN A 3 7.17 28.57 -4.40
C ASN A 3 6.50 27.61 -3.42
N LEU A 4 6.32 26.35 -3.81
CA LEU A 4 5.70 25.30 -3.00
C LEU A 4 6.28 25.25 -1.57
N GLN A 5 7.58 25.51 -1.42
CA GLN A 5 8.25 25.55 -0.13
C GLN A 5 7.78 26.71 0.77
N VAL A 6 7.53 27.87 0.18
CA VAL A 6 7.04 29.06 0.89
C VAL A 6 5.62 28.80 1.41
N LEU A 7 4.77 28.17 0.60
CA LEU A 7 3.42 27.80 1.01
C LEU A 7 3.44 26.78 2.17
N ARG A 8 4.28 25.75 2.09
CA ARG A 8 4.43 24.73 3.15
C ARG A 8 4.88 25.34 4.47
N ASN A 9 5.94 26.16 4.44
CA ASN A 9 6.48 26.77 5.65
C ASN A 9 5.44 27.68 6.32
N ARG A 10 4.70 28.48 5.54
CA ARG A 10 3.61 29.32 6.06
C ARG A 10 2.48 28.53 6.71
N LEU A 11 2.15 27.34 6.17
CA LEU A 11 1.12 26.47 6.77
C LEU A 11 1.62 25.85 8.07
N ILE A 12 2.87 25.39 8.12
CA ILE A 12 3.49 24.84 9.33
C ILE A 12 3.50 25.89 10.45
N GLU A 13 3.92 27.13 10.15
CA GLU A 13 3.90 28.22 11.12
C GLU A 13 2.49 28.48 11.69
N LYS A 14 1.46 28.47 10.85
CA LYS A 14 0.06 28.66 11.29
C LYS A 14 -0.44 27.51 12.17
N ILE A 15 -0.02 26.28 11.88
CA ILE A 15 -0.36 25.10 12.68
C ILE A 15 0.34 25.13 14.04
N LEU A 16 1.62 25.55 14.08
CA LEU A 16 2.39 25.62 15.32
C LEU A 16 1.99 26.79 16.23
N THR A 17 1.43 27.86 15.67
CA THR A 17 1.05 29.06 16.43
C THR A 17 -0.39 29.05 16.93
N THR A 18 -1.27 28.22 16.35
CA THR A 18 -2.67 28.15 16.76
C THR A 18 -2.86 27.35 18.04
N LYS A 19 -3.78 27.82 18.90
CA LYS A 19 -4.27 27.08 20.09
C LYS A 19 -5.70 26.60 19.91
N ASN A 20 -6.27 26.78 18.71
CA ASN A 20 -7.65 26.41 18.43
C ASN A 20 -7.73 24.93 18.07
N VAL A 21 -8.20 24.12 19.02
CA VAL A 21 -8.33 22.66 18.88
C VAL A 21 -9.30 22.30 17.75
N VAL A 22 -10.45 22.98 17.64
CA VAL A 22 -11.46 22.72 16.60
C VAL A 22 -10.88 22.95 15.20
N PHE A 23 -10.01 23.94 15.05
CA PHE A 23 -9.31 24.19 13.79
C PHE A 23 -8.28 23.10 13.46
N LEU A 24 -7.53 22.63 14.46
CA LEU A 24 -6.57 21.54 14.28
C LEU A 24 -7.29 20.22 13.93
N GLU A 25 -8.41 19.93 14.56
CA GLU A 25 -9.26 18.77 14.25
C GLU A 25 -9.80 18.83 12.82
N ALA A 26 -10.25 20.00 12.37
CA ALA A 26 -10.71 20.19 11.00
C ALA A 26 -9.58 19.97 9.98
N ILE A 27 -8.36 20.45 10.28
CA ILE A 27 -7.17 20.23 9.44
C ILE A 27 -6.82 18.75 9.37
N ASP A 28 -6.78 18.06 10.52
CA ASP A 28 -6.46 16.63 10.60
C ASP A 28 -7.44 15.78 9.79
N LYS A 29 -8.74 16.09 9.89
CA LYS A 29 -9.78 15.46 9.09
C LYS A 29 -9.60 15.69 7.59
N ILE A 30 -9.22 16.91 7.18
CA ILE A 30 -8.95 17.23 5.77
C ILE A 30 -7.76 16.39 5.28
N PHE A 31 -6.64 16.37 6.00
CA PHE A 31 -5.47 15.58 5.60
C PHE A 31 -5.80 14.09 5.49
N SER A 32 -6.51 13.55 6.48
CA SER A 32 -6.94 12.14 6.49
C SER A 32 -7.88 11.81 5.32
N SER A 33 -8.75 12.73 4.92
CA SER A 33 -9.65 12.55 3.76
C SER A 33 -8.92 12.65 2.40
N THR A 34 -7.78 13.34 2.37
CA THR A 34 -6.93 13.44 1.18
C THR A 34 -5.86 12.34 1.11
N GLN A 35 -5.64 11.60 2.21
CA GLN A 35 -4.67 10.51 2.30
C GLN A 35 -5.25 9.17 1.82
N ILE A 36 -6.20 9.21 0.88
CA ILE A 36 -6.44 8.09 -0.04
C ILE A 36 -5.42 8.23 -1.17
N GLU A 37 -4.13 8.26 -0.82
CA GLU A 37 -3.17 7.63 -1.72
C GLU A 37 -3.35 6.15 -1.43
N GLU A 38 -4.20 5.48 -2.22
CA GLU A 38 -3.90 4.10 -2.58
C GLU A 38 -2.46 4.16 -3.10
N LYS A 39 -1.49 3.95 -2.22
CA LYS A 39 -0.14 3.62 -2.65
C LYS A 39 -0.33 2.35 -3.45
N GLU A 40 -0.42 2.49 -4.78
CA GLU A 40 -0.28 1.37 -5.69
C GLU A 40 0.96 0.62 -5.22
N ILE A 41 0.73 -0.58 -4.69
CA ILE A 41 1.83 -1.42 -4.25
C ILE A 41 2.47 -1.90 -5.55
N GLU A 42 3.55 -1.24 -5.96
CA GLU A 42 4.35 -1.70 -7.08
C GLU A 42 5.01 -3.03 -6.70
N LEU A 43 4.64 -4.09 -7.42
CA LEU A 43 5.31 -5.37 -7.31
C LEU A 43 6.68 -5.28 -7.98
N SER A 44 7.70 -5.84 -7.32
CA SER A 44 9.02 -6.00 -7.93
C SER A 44 8.95 -6.89 -9.19
N ASP A 45 9.94 -6.75 -10.07
CA ASP A 45 10.07 -7.60 -11.26
C ASP A 45 10.01 -9.09 -10.95
N VAL A 46 10.60 -9.49 -9.82
CA VAL A 46 10.61 -10.89 -9.36
C VAL A 46 9.20 -11.35 -8.98
N GLN A 47 8.44 -10.53 -8.26
CA GLN A 47 7.06 -10.83 -7.88
C GLN A 47 6.15 -10.90 -9.12
N MET A 48 6.28 -9.96 -10.06
CA MET A 48 5.55 -10.03 -11.33
C MET A 48 5.92 -11.25 -12.16
N LYS A 49 7.19 -11.67 -12.14
CA LYS A 49 7.62 -12.89 -12.81
C LYS A 49 6.98 -14.13 -12.19
N MET A 50 6.88 -14.22 -10.86
CA MET A 50 6.21 -15.35 -10.19
C MET A 50 4.74 -15.46 -10.62
N LEU A 51 4.03 -14.34 -10.69
CA LEU A 51 2.64 -14.32 -11.14
C LEU A 51 2.50 -14.82 -12.58
N ARG A 52 3.37 -14.39 -13.50
CA ARG A 52 3.35 -14.86 -14.89
C ARG A 52 3.62 -16.35 -15.01
N VAL A 53 4.54 -16.89 -14.21
CA VAL A 53 4.81 -18.34 -14.18
C VAL A 53 3.57 -19.10 -13.69
N ALA A 54 2.91 -18.61 -12.64
CA ALA A 54 1.68 -19.20 -12.15
C ALA A 54 0.56 -19.18 -13.20
N GLU A 55 0.41 -18.10 -13.98
CA GLU A 55 -0.53 -18.03 -15.10
C GLU A 55 -0.23 -19.08 -16.18
N GLU A 56 1.04 -19.32 -16.49
CA GLU A 56 1.44 -20.40 -17.41
C GLU A 56 1.12 -21.78 -16.83
N ASP A 57 1.39 -22.00 -15.54
CA ASP A 57 1.11 -23.26 -14.87
C ASP A 57 -0.38 -23.59 -14.90
N ILE A 58 -1.24 -22.59 -14.64
CA ILE A 58 -2.70 -22.73 -14.79
C ILE A 58 -3.07 -23.05 -16.23
N LYS A 59 -2.53 -22.31 -17.20
CA LYS A 59 -2.83 -22.50 -18.63
C LYS A 59 -2.50 -23.91 -19.13
N TYR A 60 -1.42 -24.49 -18.63
CA TYR A 60 -0.95 -25.83 -19.04
C TYR A 60 -1.38 -26.94 -18.09
N GLY A 61 -2.22 -26.66 -17.09
CA GLY A 61 -2.71 -27.65 -16.14
C GLY A 61 -1.62 -28.21 -15.22
N ARG A 62 -0.52 -27.47 -15.00
CA ARG A 62 0.52 -27.80 -14.02
C ARG A 62 0.08 -27.35 -12.62
N VAL A 63 -1.08 -27.82 -12.22
CA VAL A 63 -1.70 -27.55 -10.92
C VAL A 63 -1.88 -28.86 -10.18
N ILE A 64 -1.90 -28.78 -8.85
CA ILE A 64 -2.22 -29.90 -7.97
C ILE A 64 -3.54 -29.63 -7.28
N SER A 65 -4.23 -30.69 -6.86
CA SER A 65 -5.43 -30.56 -6.03
C SER A 65 -5.05 -30.11 -4.61
N GLU A 66 -6.03 -29.55 -3.90
CA GLU A 66 -5.88 -29.17 -2.49
C GLU A 66 -5.47 -30.37 -1.61
N GLU A 67 -6.04 -31.55 -1.86
CA GLU A 67 -5.67 -32.78 -1.14
C GLU A 67 -4.20 -33.21 -1.37
N GLU A 68 -3.66 -32.94 -2.56
CA GLU A 68 -2.24 -33.20 -2.87
C GLU A 68 -1.32 -32.16 -2.21
N LEU A 69 -1.76 -30.90 -2.14
CA LEU A 69 -1.03 -29.84 -1.45
C LEU A 69 -0.94 -30.12 0.06
N ASP A 70 -2.05 -30.51 0.69
CA ASP A 70 -2.10 -30.83 2.12
C ASP A 70 -1.10 -31.95 2.49
N LYS A 71 -0.99 -32.98 1.64
CA LYS A 71 -0.02 -34.08 1.84
C LYS A 71 1.42 -33.58 1.72
N LEU A 72 1.70 -32.69 0.77
CA LEU A 72 3.02 -32.09 0.61
C LEU A 72 3.41 -31.25 1.83
N ASP A 73 2.47 -30.45 2.35
CA ASP A 73 2.68 -29.63 3.53
C ASP A 73 2.94 -30.50 4.76
N GLU A 74 2.20 -31.60 4.94
CA GLU A 74 2.46 -32.58 6.00
C GLU A 74 3.84 -33.26 5.88
N GLU A 75 4.34 -33.50 4.66
CA GLU A 75 5.68 -34.06 4.42
C GLU A 75 6.77 -33.04 4.72
N TRP A 76 6.57 -31.77 4.37
CA TRP A 76 7.53 -30.68 4.64
C TRP A 76 7.71 -30.38 6.13
N MET A 77 6.67 -30.62 6.93
CA MET A 77 6.65 -30.33 8.36
C MET A 77 7.17 -31.48 9.25
N LYS A 78 7.62 -32.60 8.64
CA LYS A 78 8.24 -33.75 9.33
C LYS A 78 9.76 -33.65 9.37
#